data_AF-A0A419DB53-F1
#
_entry.id   AF-A0A419DB53-F1
#
_cell.length_a   1.000
_cell.length_b   1.000
_cell.length_c   1.000
_cell.angle_alpha   90.00
_cell.angle_beta   90.00
_cell.angle_gamma   90.00
#
_symmetry.space_group_name_H-M   'P 1'
#
loop_
_entity.id
_entity.type
_entity.pdbx_description
1 polymer ?
#
loop_
_entity_poly.entity_id
_entity_poly.type
_entity_poly.pdbx_seq_one_letter_code
_entity_poly.pdbx_strand_id
1 'polypeptide(L)'
;MERQNGYAHLFKRLSKSEIADMAVCALDTLSEEHQLEIFKKFFEQIDDRKKKKMFLNKIIGFIEGQKKMARADRWMETHMKNNPQEKPKIVAGRYVFIARIDNVKKDVYVALAQKIKNRLAKRRERNRA
;
A
#
# COMPACT_ATOMS: atom_id res chain seq x y z
N MET A 1 14.66 -34.71 16.64
CA MET A 1 15.22 -34.76 15.27
C MET A 1 14.64 -33.59 14.49
N GLU A 2 15.44 -32.53 14.35
CA GLU A 2 15.06 -31.25 13.76
C GLU A 2 14.78 -31.38 12.26
N ARG A 3 13.55 -31.08 11.83
CA ARG A 3 13.27 -30.68 10.45
C ARG A 3 12.82 -29.22 10.44
N GLN A 4 13.71 -28.30 10.80
CA GLN A 4 13.47 -26.85 10.68
C GLN A 4 14.30 -26.20 9.58
N ASN A 5 14.71 -26.95 8.54
CA ASN A 5 15.32 -26.36 7.33
C ASN A 5 14.26 -26.04 6.27
N GLY A 6 13.19 -25.35 6.67
CA GLY A 6 12.17 -24.83 5.76
C GLY A 6 12.72 -23.68 4.94
N TYR A 7 12.83 -23.86 3.61
CA TYR A 7 13.08 -22.86 2.56
C TYR A 7 14.24 -21.84 2.73
N ALA A 8 14.98 -21.83 3.85
CA ALA A 8 16.04 -20.86 4.13
C ALA A 8 17.16 -20.89 3.08
N HIS A 9 17.39 -22.04 2.46
CA HIS A 9 18.35 -22.21 1.36
C HIS A 9 17.96 -21.43 0.10
N LEU A 10 16.67 -21.17 -0.12
CA LEU A 10 16.20 -20.36 -1.26
C LEU A 10 16.62 -18.90 -1.10
N PHE A 11 16.59 -18.36 0.13
CA PHE A 11 16.99 -16.98 0.41
C PHE A 11 18.50 -16.75 0.28
N LYS A 12 19.34 -17.79 0.41
CA LYS A 12 20.80 -17.68 0.25
C LYS A 12 21.24 -17.29 -1.17
N ARG A 13 20.38 -17.51 -2.16
CA ARG A 13 20.65 -17.20 -3.58
C ARG A 13 20.12 -15.83 -4.01
N LEU A 14 19.35 -15.15 -3.16
CA LEU A 14 18.72 -13.88 -3.48
C LEU A 14 19.58 -12.71 -3.00
N SER A 15 19.64 -11.65 -3.79
CA SER A 15 20.19 -10.38 -3.38
C SER A 15 19.35 -9.75 -2.27
N LYS A 16 19.96 -8.82 -1.52
CA LYS A 16 19.24 -8.05 -0.49
C LYS A 16 18.04 -7.27 -1.08
N SER A 17 18.12 -6.86 -2.35
CA SER A 17 17.01 -6.18 -3.03
C SER A 17 15.85 -7.12 -3.28
N GLU A 18 16.11 -8.31 -3.84
CA GLU A 18 15.07 -9.31 -4.11
C GLU A 18 14.39 -9.78 -2.82
N ILE A 19 15.17 -9.97 -1.75
CA ILE A 19 14.61 -10.30 -0.43
C ILE A 19 13.71 -9.16 0.08
N ALA A 20 14.12 -7.91 -0.11
CA ALA A 20 13.32 -6.75 0.30
C ALA A 20 12.01 -6.65 -0.51
N ASP A 21 12.08 -6.82 -1.83
CA ASP A 21 10.89 -6.78 -2.69
C ASP A 21 9.90 -7.90 -2.33
N MET A 22 10.40 -9.13 -2.11
CA MET A 22 9.57 -10.24 -1.65
C MET A 22 8.94 -9.97 -0.27
N ALA A 23 9.69 -9.37 0.66
CA ALA A 23 9.18 -9.03 1.98
C ALA A 23 8.09 -7.95 1.90
N VAL A 24 8.26 -6.94 1.03
CA VAL A 24 7.24 -5.92 0.78
C VAL A 24 5.98 -6.55 0.20
N CYS A 25 6.10 -7.39 -0.83
CA CYS A 25 4.96 -8.08 -1.41
C CYS A 25 4.24 -8.97 -0.39
N ALA A 26 4.97 -9.69 0.46
CA ALA A 26 4.38 -10.51 1.51
C ALA A 26 3.66 -9.66 2.56
N LEU A 27 4.27 -8.55 3.01
CA LEU A 27 3.67 -7.63 3.97
C LEU A 27 2.36 -7.03 3.43
N ASP A 28 2.32 -6.65 2.15
CA ASP A 28 1.14 -6.07 1.51
C ASP A 28 -0.06 -7.04 1.43
N THR A 29 0.16 -8.35 1.56
CA THR A 29 -0.92 -9.35 1.62
C THR A 29 -1.52 -9.53 3.00
N LEU A 30 -0.87 -9.03 4.04
CA LEU A 30 -1.29 -9.17 5.44
C LEU A 30 -2.24 -8.05 5.86
N SER A 31 -3.06 -8.30 6.88
CA SER A 31 -3.87 -7.24 7.49
C SER A 31 -2.97 -6.24 8.24
N GLU A 32 -3.47 -5.01 8.43
CA GLU A 32 -2.73 -3.95 9.13
C GLU A 32 -2.26 -4.38 10.54
N GLU A 33 -3.09 -5.15 11.25
CA GLU A 33 -2.76 -5.70 12.57
C GLU A 33 -1.54 -6.62 12.54
N HIS A 34 -1.50 -7.57 11.57
CA HIS A 34 -0.36 -8.47 11.41
C HIS A 34 0.90 -7.72 10.93
N GLN A 35 0.76 -6.72 10.05
CA GLN A 35 1.88 -5.89 9.64
C GLN A 35 2.48 -5.15 10.84
N LEU A 36 1.64 -4.58 11.71
CA LEU A 36 2.06 -3.88 12.93
C LEU A 36 2.75 -4.82 13.92
N GLU A 37 2.25 -6.04 14.10
CA GLU A 37 2.87 -7.03 14.97
C GLU A 37 4.28 -7.42 14.47
N ILE A 38 4.43 -7.62 13.16
CA ILE A 38 5.73 -7.89 12.52
C ILE A 38 6.68 -6.71 12.73
N PHE A 39 6.22 -5.48 12.47
CA PHE A 39 7.02 -4.28 12.69
C PHE A 39 7.46 -4.12 14.15
N LYS A 40 6.58 -4.45 15.12
CA LYS A 40 6.90 -4.41 16.55
C LYS A 40 8.02 -5.41 16.89
N LYS A 41 7.92 -6.66 16.43
CA LYS A 41 8.97 -7.67 16.63
C LYS A 41 10.31 -7.24 16.05
N PHE A 42 10.32 -6.68 14.84
CA PHE A 42 11.55 -6.13 14.26
C PHE A 42 12.10 -4.96 15.07
N PHE A 43 11.24 -4.05 15.53
CA PHE A 43 11.67 -2.91 16.33
C PHE A 43 12.34 -3.34 17.65
N GLU A 44 11.79 -4.35 18.32
CA GLU A 44 12.33 -4.90 19.57
C GLU A 44 13.73 -5.49 19.39
N GLN A 45 14.01 -6.12 18.23
CA GLN A 45 15.29 -6.76 17.93
C GLN A 45 16.42 -5.80 17.49
N ILE A 46 16.13 -4.51 17.29
CA ILE A 46 17.17 -3.56 16.88
C ILE A 46 17.84 -2.96 18.12
N ASP A 47 19.05 -3.37 18.49
CA ASP A 47 19.72 -2.80 19.68
C ASP A 47 20.29 -1.40 19.44
N ASP A 48 20.71 -1.12 18.20
CA ASP A 48 21.30 0.17 17.83
C ASP A 48 20.24 1.29 17.81
N ARG A 49 20.43 2.29 18.67
CA ARG A 49 19.52 3.44 18.83
C ARG A 49 19.30 4.22 17.53
N LYS A 50 20.33 4.41 16.71
CA LYS A 50 20.25 5.14 15.44
C LYS A 50 19.44 4.33 14.41
N LYS A 51 19.64 3.02 14.35
CA LYS A 51 18.86 2.10 13.52
C LYS A 51 17.40 2.03 13.98
N LYS A 52 17.14 1.98 15.30
CA LYS A 52 15.78 2.05 15.88
C LYS A 52 15.05 3.31 15.42
N LYS A 53 15.69 4.48 15.57
CA LYS A 53 15.13 5.77 15.14
C LYS A 53 14.82 5.81 13.65
N MET A 54 15.74 5.31 12.82
CA MET A 54 15.55 5.24 11.37
C MET A 54 14.39 4.31 10.97
N PHE A 55 14.27 3.15 11.63
CA PHE A 55 13.19 2.20 11.39
C PHE A 55 11.82 2.79 11.78
N LEU A 56 11.74 3.43 12.95
CA LEU A 56 10.55 4.17 13.39
C LEU A 56 10.10 5.21 12.36
N ASN A 57 11.03 6.04 11.87
CA ASN A 57 10.74 7.05 10.86
C ASN A 57 10.21 6.43 9.56
N LYS A 58 10.75 5.28 9.14
CA LYS A 58 10.26 4.56 7.95
C LYS A 58 8.86 4.00 8.16
N ILE A 59 8.55 3.44 9.33
CA ILE A 59 7.20 2.96 9.66
C ILE A 59 6.20 4.12 9.67
N ILE A 60 6.55 5.24 10.30
CA ILE A 60 5.71 6.43 10.30
C ILE A 60 5.44 6.88 8.86
N GLY A 61 6.48 6.96 8.02
CA GLY A 61 6.34 7.29 6.60
C GLY A 61 5.46 6.31 5.82
N PHE A 62 5.57 5.01 6.11
CA PHE A 62 4.73 3.96 5.53
C PHE A 62 3.26 4.13 5.93
N ILE A 63 2.97 4.24 7.23
CA ILE A 63 1.61 4.42 7.77
C ILE A 63 0.99 5.71 7.23
N GLU A 64 1.74 6.82 7.22
CA GLU A 64 1.27 8.07 6.65
C GLU A 64 0.98 7.95 5.14
N GLY A 65 1.82 7.21 4.41
CA GLY A 65 1.59 6.88 3.01
C GLY A 65 0.29 6.11 2.81
N GLN A 66 0.06 5.06 3.59
CA GLN A 66 -1.16 4.25 3.57
C GLN A 66 -2.40 5.10 3.90
N LYS A 67 -2.33 5.95 4.94
CA LYS A 67 -3.44 6.86 5.31
C LYS A 67 -3.75 7.87 4.21
N LYS A 68 -2.72 8.42 3.55
CA LYS A 68 -2.90 9.32 2.39
C LYS A 68 -3.60 8.61 1.23
N MET A 69 -3.21 7.37 0.94
CA MET A 69 -3.85 6.55 -0.10
C MET A 69 -5.29 6.18 0.27
N ALA A 70 -5.57 5.83 1.52
CA ALA A 70 -6.92 5.53 1.98
C ALA A 70 -7.85 6.77 1.94
N ARG A 71 -7.30 7.97 2.18
CA ARG A 71 -8.04 9.23 2.01
C ARG A 71 -8.34 9.50 0.54
N ALA A 72 -7.39 9.25 -0.35
CA ALA A 72 -7.58 9.35 -1.78
C ALA A 72 -8.65 8.39 -2.29
N ASP A 73 -8.61 7.13 -1.85
CA ASP A 73 -9.58 6.11 -2.23
C ASP A 73 -11.01 6.54 -1.86
N ARG A 74 -11.21 6.97 -0.62
CA ARG A 74 -12.52 7.46 -0.15
C ARG A 74 -13.02 8.67 -0.92
N TRP A 75 -12.16 9.68 -1.13
CA TRP A 75 -12.54 10.88 -1.88
C TRP A 75 -12.93 10.54 -3.32
N MET A 76 -12.11 9.74 -4.01
CA MET A 76 -12.34 9.35 -5.39
C MET A 76 -13.59 8.47 -5.53
N GLU A 77 -13.83 7.55 -4.59
CA GLU A 77 -15.06 6.74 -4.59
C GLU A 77 -16.30 7.62 -4.46
N THR A 78 -16.32 8.56 -3.51
CA THR A 78 -17.45 9.48 -3.34
C THR A 78 -17.64 10.35 -4.58
N HIS A 79 -16.55 10.92 -5.12
CA HIS A 79 -16.62 11.75 -6.33
C HIS A 79 -17.17 10.98 -7.53
N MET A 80 -16.69 9.76 -7.76
CA MET A 80 -17.11 8.92 -8.89
C MET A 80 -18.52 8.36 -8.73
N LYS A 81 -19.02 8.19 -7.50
CA LYS A 81 -20.43 7.84 -7.28
C LYS A 81 -21.35 8.96 -7.80
N ASN A 82 -20.99 10.20 -7.52
CA ASN A 82 -21.74 11.38 -7.93
C ASN A 82 -21.52 11.75 -9.41
N ASN A 83 -20.34 11.42 -9.95
CA ASN A 83 -19.93 11.75 -11.32
C ASN A 83 -19.50 10.50 -12.10
N PRO A 84 -20.41 9.56 -12.38
CA PRO A 84 -20.04 8.23 -12.89
C PRO A 84 -19.45 8.21 -14.30
N GLN A 85 -19.69 9.28 -15.08
CA GLN A 85 -19.19 9.40 -16.44
C GLN A 85 -17.73 9.88 -16.49
N GLU A 86 -17.19 10.41 -15.39
CA GLU A 86 -15.83 10.93 -15.39
C GLU A 86 -14.78 9.83 -15.63
N LYS A 87 -13.78 10.17 -16.45
CA LYS A 87 -12.65 9.28 -16.73
C LYS A 87 -11.69 9.27 -15.52
N PRO A 88 -11.12 8.11 -15.14
CA PRO A 88 -10.17 8.01 -14.01
C PRO A 88 -9.03 9.01 -14.04
N LYS A 89 -8.48 9.30 -15.24
CA LYS A 89 -7.41 10.31 -15.42
C LYS A 89 -7.82 11.72 -14.97
N ILE A 90 -9.08 12.11 -15.18
CA ILE A 90 -9.60 13.42 -14.77
C ILE A 90 -9.77 13.46 -13.26
N VAL A 91 -10.40 12.44 -12.67
CA VAL A 91 -10.63 12.35 -11.22
C VAL A 91 -9.30 12.35 -10.46
N ALA A 92 -8.32 11.56 -10.93
CA ALA A 92 -6.96 11.55 -10.38
C ALA A 92 -6.27 12.90 -10.49
N GLY A 93 -6.39 13.57 -11.65
CA GLY A 93 -5.85 14.92 -11.85
C GLY A 93 -6.42 15.95 -10.88
N ARG A 94 -7.74 15.93 -10.66
CA ARG A 94 -8.41 16.80 -9.68
C ARG A 94 -7.92 16.54 -8.26
N TYR A 95 -7.82 15.27 -7.86
CA TYR A 95 -7.36 14.91 -6.53
C TYR A 95 -5.91 15.36 -6.30
N VAL A 96 -5.01 15.08 -7.24
CA VAL A 96 -3.60 15.49 -7.18
C VAL A 96 -3.49 17.00 -7.04
N PHE A 97 -4.28 17.77 -7.79
CA PHE A 97 -4.33 19.23 -7.70
C PHE A 97 -4.80 19.71 -6.32
N ILE A 98 -5.96 19.24 -5.84
CA ILE A 98 -6.56 19.69 -4.58
C ILE A 98 -5.69 19.30 -3.37
N ALA A 99 -5.13 18.10 -3.40
CA ALA A 99 -4.29 17.57 -2.32
C ALA A 99 -2.83 18.06 -2.40
N ARG A 100 -2.48 18.91 -3.38
CA ARG A 100 -1.13 19.44 -3.62
C ARG A 100 -0.07 18.33 -3.67
N ILE A 101 -0.40 17.24 -4.36
CA ILE A 101 0.48 16.09 -4.52
C ILE A 101 1.43 16.36 -5.68
N ASP A 102 2.68 15.92 -5.55
CA ASP A 102 3.65 15.96 -6.63
C ASP A 102 3.13 15.22 -7.88
N ASN A 103 3.21 15.89 -9.02
CA ASN A 103 2.74 15.39 -10.31
C ASN A 103 3.46 14.08 -10.71
N VAL A 104 4.67 13.83 -10.19
CA VAL A 104 5.39 12.56 -10.38
C VAL A 104 4.59 11.36 -9.87
N LYS A 105 3.74 11.55 -8.86
CA LYS A 105 2.89 10.48 -8.30
C LYS A 105 1.56 10.32 -9.03
N LYS A 106 1.28 11.11 -10.06
CA LYS A 106 -0.03 11.15 -10.73
C LYS A 106 -0.49 9.78 -11.22
N ASP A 107 0.41 8.98 -11.79
CA ASP A 107 0.06 7.67 -12.35
C ASP A 107 -0.43 6.68 -11.28
N VAL A 108 0.12 6.75 -10.06
CA VAL A 108 -0.35 5.96 -8.91
C VAL A 108 -1.82 6.30 -8.59
N TYR A 109 -2.17 7.59 -8.63
CA TYR A 109 -3.54 8.05 -8.39
C TYR A 109 -4.48 7.75 -9.56
N VAL A 110 -3.99 7.70 -10.81
CA VAL A 110 -4.76 7.24 -11.97
C VAL A 110 -5.10 5.76 -11.82
N ALA A 111 -4.13 4.92 -11.43
CA ALA A 111 -4.36 3.50 -11.18
C ALA A 111 -5.38 3.27 -10.05
N LEU A 112 -5.29 4.05 -8.97
CA LEU A 112 -6.26 4.03 -7.87
C LEU A 112 -7.68 4.37 -8.36
N ALA A 113 -7.82 5.46 -9.10
CA ALA A 113 -9.09 5.88 -9.69
C ALA A 113 -9.68 4.79 -10.63
N GLN A 114 -8.84 4.11 -11.41
CA GLN A 114 -9.27 3.01 -12.27
C GLN A 114 -9.79 1.81 -11.46
N LYS A 115 -9.08 1.43 -10.38
CA LYS A 115 -9.50 0.35 -9.47
C LYS A 115 -10.87 0.65 -8.86
N ILE A 116 -11.09 1.89 -8.44
CA ILE A 116 -12.38 2.35 -7.87
C ILE A 116 -13.49 2.28 -8.90
N LYS A 117 -13.25 2.76 -10.13
CA LYS A 117 -14.24 2.68 -11.22
C LYS A 117 -14.68 1.24 -11.46
N ASN A 118 -13.73 0.31 -11.52
CA ASN A 118 -14.01 -1.12 -11.69
C ASN A 118 -14.81 -1.70 -10.51
N ARG A 119 -14.45 -1.33 -9.26
CA ARG A 119 -15.17 -1.73 -8.05
C ARG A 119 -16.62 -1.25 -8.05
N LEU A 120 -16.86 -0.01 -8.47
CA LEU A 120 -18.20 0.58 -8.57
C LEU A 120 -19.04 -0.07 -9.68
N ALA A 121 -18.44 -0.37 -10.83
CA ALA A 121 -19.11 -1.09 -11.92
C ALA A 121 -19.61 -2.47 -11.44
N LYS A 122 -18.72 -3.27 -10.83
CA LYS A 122 -19.07 -4.59 -10.27
C LYS A 122 -20.19 -4.52 -9.23
N ARG A 123 -20.22 -3.50 -8.37
CA ARG A 123 -21.30 -3.31 -7.38
C ARG A 123 -22.64 -3.00 -8.06
N ARG A 124 -22.64 -2.21 -9.13
CA ARG A 124 -23.87 -1.91 -9.90
C ARG A 124 -24.42 -3.13 -10.60
N GLU A 125 -23.56 -3.96 -11.19
CA GLU A 125 -23.95 -5.23 -11.80
C GLU A 125 -24.61 -6.15 -10.78
N ARG A 126 -24.01 -6.31 -9.59
CA ARG A 126 -24.57 -7.13 -8.50
C ARG A 126 -25.91 -6.62 -7.98
N ASN A 127 -26.12 -5.30 -7.95
CA ASN A 127 -27.39 -4.72 -7.47
C ASN A 127 -28.50 -4.74 -8.54
N ARG A 128 -28.17 -5.09 -9.79
CA ARG A 128 -29.12 -5.23 -10.90
C ARG A 128 -29.54 -6.68 -11.16
N ALA A 129 -28.73 -7.64 -10.70
CA ALA A 129 -29.05 -9.06 -10.69
C ALA A 129 -29.92 -9.41 -9.47
#